data_AF-A0AAJ7FT58-F1
#
_entry.id   AF-A0AAJ7FT58-F1
#
_cell.length_a   1.000
_cell.length_b   1.000
_cell.length_c   1.000
_cell.angle_alpha   90.00
_cell.angle_beta   90.00
_cell.angle_gamma   90.00
#
_symmetry.space_group_name_H-M   'P 1'
#
loop_
_entity.id
_entity.type
_entity.pdbx_description
1 polymer ?
#
loop_
_entity_poly.entity_id
_entity_poly.type
_entity_poly.pdbx_seq_one_letter_code
_entity_poly.pdbx_strand_id
1 'polypeptide(L)'
;MVAITTCRQKAVAAAFRAVILGAPASGKGTVSERIVKTFGITHLSSGDKLRFHIANNTELGKTVKSYLERGSLVPDETMISLIGKEIENLGDANWLLDGFPRTIMQAQKLQALYPINVVLNLVVPYSRILERVKNRWVHLPSGRVYNIGFNDPKVAGKDDVTGEDLCQREDDKPEIVQKRLDDYAKSTEPVISYYRQQHILRDFHGNTTDEIWPSIRKCVAEFVS
;
A
#
# COMPACT_ATOMS: atom_id res chain seq x y z
N MET A 1 -41.93 34.94 -19.98
CA MET A 1 -41.04 33.77 -20.13
C MET A 1 -39.64 34.20 -19.74
N VAL A 2 -39.19 33.87 -18.52
CA VAL A 2 -37.82 34.14 -18.06
C VAL A 2 -37.07 32.82 -18.17
N ALA A 3 -36.12 32.76 -19.12
CA ALA A 3 -35.24 31.61 -19.27
C ALA A 3 -34.18 31.68 -18.14
N ILE A 4 -34.32 30.82 -17.15
CA ILE A 4 -33.30 30.59 -16.13
C ILE A 4 -32.28 29.64 -16.75
N THR A 5 -31.23 30.21 -17.35
CA THR A 5 -30.05 29.46 -17.77
C THR A 5 -29.25 29.10 -16.51
N THR A 6 -29.51 27.93 -15.94
CA THR A 6 -28.67 27.35 -14.88
C THR A 6 -27.33 26.94 -15.48
N CYS A 7 -26.34 27.80 -15.31
CA CYS A 7 -24.94 27.46 -15.52
C CYS A 7 -24.55 26.40 -14.49
N ARG A 8 -24.58 25.12 -14.87
CA ARG A 8 -23.97 24.03 -14.11
C ARG A 8 -22.46 24.23 -14.19
N GLN A 9 -21.88 24.91 -13.22
CA GLN A 9 -20.46 24.79 -12.94
C GLN A 9 -20.18 23.30 -12.69
N LYS A 10 -19.46 22.65 -13.61
CA LYS A 10 -18.84 21.35 -13.33
C LYS A 10 -17.93 21.56 -12.13
N ALA A 11 -18.30 21.01 -10.98
CA ALA A 11 -17.38 20.90 -9.86
C ALA A 11 -16.12 20.19 -10.38
N VAL A 12 -14.95 20.79 -10.17
CA VAL A 12 -13.68 20.09 -10.38
C VAL A 12 -13.73 18.87 -9.47
N ALA A 13 -13.68 17.66 -10.04
CA ALA A 13 -13.67 16.45 -9.24
C ALA A 13 -12.50 16.54 -8.25
N ALA A 14 -12.80 16.33 -6.95
CA ALA A 14 -11.76 16.36 -5.94
C ALA A 14 -10.68 15.31 -6.29
N ALA A 15 -9.40 15.68 -6.16
CA ALA A 15 -8.29 14.79 -6.47
C ALA A 15 -8.44 13.43 -5.75
N PHE A 16 -8.10 12.36 -6.45
CA PHE A 16 -8.12 11.01 -5.89
C PHE A 16 -7.03 10.84 -4.84
N ARG A 17 -7.43 10.63 -3.60
CA ARG A 17 -6.53 10.49 -2.44
C ARG A 17 -6.93 9.25 -1.69
N ALA A 18 -6.25 8.15 -1.98
CA ALA A 18 -6.62 6.85 -1.45
C ALA A 18 -5.53 6.21 -0.60
N VAL A 19 -5.96 5.33 0.29
CA VAL A 19 -5.10 4.44 1.07
C VAL A 19 -5.46 2.99 0.73
N ILE A 20 -4.47 2.11 0.61
CA ILE A 20 -4.68 0.66 0.57
C ILE A 20 -4.20 0.00 1.87
N LEU A 21 -5.12 -0.71 2.53
CA LEU A 21 -4.89 -1.47 3.75
C LEU A 21 -5.01 -2.97 3.50
N GLY A 22 -4.51 -3.76 4.45
CA GLY A 22 -4.52 -5.21 4.41
C GLY A 22 -3.27 -5.81 5.05
N ALA A 23 -3.38 -7.07 5.49
CA ALA A 23 -2.30 -7.79 6.15
C ALA A 23 -1.01 -7.87 5.28
N PRO A 24 0.16 -8.11 5.89
CA PRO A 24 1.35 -8.52 5.13
C PRO A 24 1.00 -9.64 4.13
N ALA A 25 1.57 -9.60 2.92
CA ALA A 25 1.28 -10.54 1.83
C ALA A 25 -0.20 -10.68 1.37
N SER A 26 -1.09 -9.75 1.73
CA SER A 26 -2.48 -9.74 1.22
C SER A 26 -2.59 -9.41 -0.28
N GLY A 27 -1.51 -8.98 -0.93
CA GLY A 27 -1.48 -8.64 -2.35
C GLY A 27 -1.66 -7.14 -2.64
N LYS A 28 -1.54 -6.27 -1.61
CA LYS A 28 -1.61 -4.81 -1.76
C LYS A 28 -0.74 -4.28 -2.90
N GLY A 29 0.56 -4.61 -2.89
CA GLY A 29 1.48 -4.14 -3.94
C GLY A 29 1.04 -4.52 -5.35
N THR A 30 0.60 -5.77 -5.57
CA THR A 30 0.05 -6.21 -6.86
C THR A 30 -1.19 -5.43 -7.26
N VAL A 31 -2.10 -5.17 -6.32
CA VAL A 31 -3.31 -4.37 -6.58
C VAL A 31 -2.96 -2.90 -6.84
N SER A 32 -2.04 -2.31 -6.07
CA SER A 32 -1.53 -0.95 -6.26
C SER A 32 -0.92 -0.79 -7.65
N GLU A 33 -0.07 -1.72 -8.08
CA GLU A 33 0.49 -1.71 -9.44
C GLU A 33 -0.61 -1.76 -10.52
N ARG A 34 -1.66 -2.57 -10.33
CA ARG A 34 -2.80 -2.61 -11.26
C ARG A 34 -3.56 -1.29 -11.27
N ILE A 35 -3.78 -0.66 -10.12
CA ILE A 35 -4.42 0.66 -10.02
C ILE A 35 -3.60 1.70 -10.79
N VAL A 36 -2.29 1.77 -10.55
CA VAL A 36 -1.36 2.70 -11.23
C VAL A 36 -1.43 2.51 -12.74
N LYS A 37 -1.26 1.27 -13.21
CA LYS A 37 -1.26 0.96 -14.66
C LYS A 37 -2.60 1.25 -15.33
N THR A 38 -3.71 1.05 -14.62
CA THR A 38 -5.06 1.21 -15.20
C THR A 38 -5.52 2.66 -15.22
N PHE A 39 -5.17 3.45 -14.19
CA PHE A 39 -5.75 4.78 -13.97
C PHE A 39 -4.73 5.92 -13.97
N GLY A 40 -3.43 5.64 -14.15
CA GLY A 40 -2.38 6.68 -14.16
C GLY A 40 -2.22 7.39 -12.81
N ILE A 41 -2.50 6.70 -11.71
CA ILE A 41 -2.44 7.24 -10.35
C ILE A 41 -1.00 7.12 -9.81
N THR A 42 -0.53 8.13 -9.08
CA THR A 42 0.79 8.09 -8.44
C THR A 42 0.79 7.15 -7.25
N HIS A 43 1.73 6.22 -7.18
CA HIS A 43 1.87 5.29 -6.05
C HIS A 43 2.92 5.78 -5.06
N LEU A 44 2.51 5.87 -3.80
CA LEU A 44 3.39 6.19 -2.70
C LEU A 44 3.47 4.99 -1.75
N SER A 45 4.56 4.25 -1.81
CA SER A 45 4.82 3.10 -0.94
C SER A 45 5.75 3.49 0.20
N SER A 46 5.24 3.51 1.43
CA SER A 46 6.06 3.85 2.60
C SER A 46 7.22 2.86 2.77
N GLY A 47 6.97 1.57 2.49
CA GLY A 47 7.99 0.53 2.56
C GLY A 47 9.10 0.71 1.55
N ASP A 48 8.80 1.15 0.33
CA ASP A 48 9.83 1.38 -0.70
C ASP A 48 10.64 2.64 -0.40
N LYS A 49 10.01 3.70 0.12
CA LYS A 49 10.73 4.89 0.59
C LYS A 49 11.70 4.58 1.73
N LEU A 50 11.25 3.81 2.72
CA LEU A 50 12.13 3.36 3.80
C LEU A 50 13.30 2.51 3.29
N ARG A 51 13.03 1.54 2.39
CA ARG A 51 14.08 0.73 1.76
C ARG A 51 15.07 1.56 0.95
N PHE A 52 14.59 2.56 0.21
CA PHE A 52 15.43 3.50 -0.52
C PHE A 52 16.40 4.23 0.42
N HIS A 53 15.92 4.75 1.54
CA HIS A 53 16.77 5.40 2.54
C HIS A 53 17.83 4.46 3.14
N ILE A 54 17.45 3.20 3.42
CA ILE A 54 18.38 2.17 3.91
C ILE A 54 19.46 1.87 2.87
N ALA A 55 19.06 1.61 1.62
CA ALA A 55 19.99 1.26 0.54
C ALA A 55 20.99 2.39 0.24
N ASN A 56 20.55 3.65 0.37
CA ASN A 56 21.40 4.83 0.17
C ASN A 56 22.14 5.28 1.44
N ASN A 57 22.10 4.51 2.53
CA ASN A 57 22.80 4.80 3.79
C ASN A 57 22.55 6.22 4.35
N THR A 58 21.35 6.77 4.15
CA THR A 58 21.02 8.10 4.69
C THR A 58 20.88 8.05 6.22
N GLU A 59 20.93 9.19 6.91
CA GLU A 59 20.72 9.24 8.37
C GLU A 59 19.39 8.57 8.78
N LEU A 60 18.29 8.92 8.08
CA LEU A 60 17.00 8.23 8.25
C LEU A 60 17.11 6.72 8.01
N GLY A 61 17.83 6.28 6.98
CA GLY A 61 18.02 4.87 6.64
C GLY A 61 18.72 4.08 7.74
N LYS A 62 19.77 4.64 8.34
CA LYS A 62 20.48 4.03 9.48
C LYS A 62 19.55 3.84 10.68
N THR A 63 18.78 4.86 11.03
CA THR A 63 17.79 4.80 12.11
C THR A 63 16.71 3.76 11.82
N VAL A 64 16.11 3.79 10.63
CA VAL A 64 15.03 2.88 10.21
C VAL A 64 15.51 1.43 10.19
N LYS A 65 16.73 1.17 9.69
CA LYS A 65 17.33 -0.17 9.67
C LYS A 65 17.30 -0.81 11.07
N SER A 66 17.67 -0.05 12.11
CA SER A 66 17.67 -0.55 13.49
C SER A 66 16.27 -0.95 14.00
N TYR A 67 15.20 -0.25 13.58
CA TYR A 67 13.83 -0.59 13.94
C TYR A 67 13.35 -1.84 13.20
N LEU A 68 13.63 -1.92 11.89
CA LEU A 68 13.22 -3.06 11.06
C LEU A 68 13.90 -4.37 11.46
N GLU A 69 15.21 -4.33 11.78
CA GLU A 69 15.96 -5.49 12.27
C GLU A 69 15.40 -6.03 13.58
N ARG A 70 14.84 -5.16 14.43
CA ARG A 70 14.15 -5.54 15.67
C ARG A 70 12.69 -5.92 15.44
N GLY A 71 12.19 -5.84 14.20
CA GLY A 71 10.79 -6.02 13.85
C GLY A 71 9.86 -5.02 14.54
N SER A 72 10.34 -3.82 14.85
CA SER A 72 9.54 -2.74 15.43
C SER A 72 9.10 -1.76 14.34
N LEU A 73 7.96 -1.10 14.56
CA LEU A 73 7.53 0.00 13.70
C LEU A 73 8.47 1.20 13.88
N VAL A 74 8.71 1.91 12.77
CA VAL A 74 9.33 3.23 12.79
C VAL A 74 8.40 4.19 13.53
N PRO A 75 8.91 5.09 14.39
CA PRO A 75 8.08 6.03 15.14
C PRO A 75 7.10 6.83 14.26
N ASP A 76 5.91 7.07 14.79
CA ASP A 76 4.80 7.69 14.04
C ASP A 76 5.17 9.07 13.47
N GLU A 77 5.79 9.94 14.28
CA GLU A 77 6.22 11.28 13.84
C GLU A 77 7.22 11.23 12.68
N THR A 78 8.16 10.28 12.72
CA THR A 78 9.12 10.05 11.63
C THR A 78 8.40 9.64 10.35
N MET A 79 7.41 8.74 10.45
CA MET A 79 6.64 8.27 9.31
C MET A 79 5.72 9.37 8.74
N ILE A 80 5.05 10.14 9.61
CA ILE A 80 4.19 11.27 9.21
C ILE A 80 5.03 12.32 8.47
N SER A 81 6.21 12.67 8.99
CA SER A 81 7.10 13.63 8.34
C SER A 81 7.61 13.14 6.99
N LEU A 82 8.01 11.88 6.89
CA LEU A 82 8.47 11.28 5.63
C LEU A 82 7.36 11.31 4.56
N ILE A 83 6.18 10.80 4.92
CA ILE A 83 5.05 10.70 3.98
C ILE A 83 4.49 12.09 3.64
N GLY A 84 4.46 13.02 4.59
CA GLY A 84 4.03 14.40 4.34
C GLY A 84 4.85 15.08 3.25
N LYS A 85 6.20 15.01 3.33
CA LYS A 85 7.09 15.58 2.30
C LYS A 85 6.86 14.96 0.92
N GLU A 86 6.61 13.66 0.88
CA GLU A 86 6.32 12.96 -0.36
C GLU A 86 4.98 13.42 -0.96
N ILE A 87 3.93 13.58 -0.15
CA ILE A 87 2.63 14.08 -0.60
C ILE A 87 2.73 15.54 -1.08
N GLU A 88 3.46 16.40 -0.37
CA GLU A 88 3.67 17.81 -0.75
C GLU A 88 4.30 17.93 -2.15
N ASN A 89 5.26 17.05 -2.48
CA ASN A 89 5.88 17.01 -3.80
C ASN A 89 4.92 16.60 -4.94
N LEU A 90 3.78 15.98 -4.62
CA LEU A 90 2.79 15.54 -5.60
C LEU A 90 1.76 16.62 -5.96
N GLY A 91 1.62 17.67 -5.14
CA GLY A 91 0.64 18.73 -5.34
C GLY A 91 -0.79 18.18 -5.50
N ASP A 92 -1.45 18.53 -6.60
CA ASP A 92 -2.85 18.16 -6.89
C ASP A 92 -2.99 16.81 -7.62
N ALA A 93 -1.91 16.02 -7.74
CA ALA A 93 -1.97 14.74 -8.41
C ALA A 93 -2.87 13.72 -7.67
N ASN A 94 -3.45 12.80 -8.44
CA ASN A 94 -4.10 11.61 -7.89
C ASN A 94 -3.05 10.68 -7.30
N TRP A 95 -3.24 10.21 -6.07
CA TRP A 95 -2.30 9.31 -5.41
C TRP A 95 -2.96 8.18 -4.60
N LEU A 96 -2.22 7.07 -4.52
CA LEU A 96 -2.52 5.89 -3.73
C LEU A 96 -1.39 5.63 -2.74
N LEU A 97 -1.71 5.67 -1.46
CA LEU A 97 -0.78 5.39 -0.37
C LEU A 97 -0.83 3.91 0.03
N ASP A 98 0.31 3.22 -0.05
CA ASP A 98 0.48 1.82 0.34
C ASP A 98 1.43 1.69 1.54
N GLY A 99 1.00 0.93 2.55
CA GLY A 99 1.78 0.63 3.73
C GLY A 99 1.80 1.74 4.79
N PHE A 100 1.00 2.78 4.63
CA PHE A 100 0.73 3.83 5.62
C PHE A 100 -0.74 4.28 5.48
N PRO A 101 -1.47 4.55 6.57
CA PRO A 101 -1.06 4.51 7.97
C PRO A 101 -1.11 3.10 8.57
N ARG A 102 -0.32 2.85 9.62
CA ARG A 102 -0.27 1.58 10.38
C ARG A 102 -0.73 1.69 11.83
N THR A 103 -0.88 2.92 12.35
CA THR A 103 -1.36 3.21 13.70
C THR A 103 -2.52 4.22 13.65
N ILE A 104 -3.33 4.27 14.71
CA ILE A 104 -4.42 5.26 14.84
C ILE A 104 -3.90 6.69 14.75
N MET A 105 -2.78 6.98 15.40
CA MET A 105 -2.20 8.33 15.41
C MET A 105 -1.80 8.76 14.00
N GLN A 106 -1.15 7.86 13.24
CA GLN A 106 -0.84 8.11 11.83
C GLN A 106 -2.12 8.36 11.01
N ALA A 107 -3.17 7.55 11.21
CA ALA A 107 -4.43 7.70 10.46
C ALA A 107 -5.15 9.02 10.76
N GLN A 108 -5.20 9.41 12.03
CA GLN A 108 -5.79 10.68 12.46
C GLN A 108 -5.03 11.88 11.89
N LYS A 109 -3.70 11.86 11.97
CA LYS A 109 -2.85 12.93 11.43
C LYS A 109 -2.94 12.99 9.90
N LEU A 110 -2.92 11.85 9.24
CA LEU A 110 -3.08 11.77 7.78
C LEU A 110 -4.40 12.37 7.34
N GLN A 111 -5.52 11.95 7.94
CA GLN A 111 -6.84 12.45 7.55
C GLN A 111 -7.01 13.96 7.81
N ALA A 112 -6.39 14.48 8.87
CA ALA A 112 -6.44 15.90 9.20
C ALA A 112 -5.61 16.77 8.24
N LEU A 113 -4.43 16.31 7.82
CA LEU A 113 -3.52 17.05 6.94
C LEU A 113 -3.86 16.85 5.45
N TYR A 114 -4.21 15.64 5.07
CA TYR A 114 -4.42 15.19 3.69
C TYR A 114 -5.70 14.35 3.63
N PRO A 115 -6.89 14.97 3.53
CA PRO A 115 -8.16 14.25 3.55
C PRO A 115 -8.23 13.13 2.50
N ILE A 116 -8.42 11.91 2.98
CA ILE A 116 -8.56 10.69 2.18
C ILE A 116 -10.02 10.55 1.76
N ASN A 117 -10.26 10.19 0.50
CA ASN A 117 -11.60 10.00 -0.04
C ASN A 117 -12.05 8.53 -0.08
N VAL A 118 -11.10 7.58 -0.19
CA VAL A 118 -11.38 6.15 -0.14
C VAL A 118 -10.24 5.35 0.48
N VAL A 119 -10.59 4.37 1.31
CA VAL A 119 -9.67 3.40 1.88
C VAL A 119 -10.03 2.01 1.37
N LEU A 120 -9.14 1.40 0.60
CA LEU A 120 -9.29 0.08 0.02
C LEU A 120 -8.71 -0.97 0.97
N ASN A 121 -9.55 -1.75 1.66
CA ASN A 121 -9.08 -2.77 2.60
C ASN A 121 -9.15 -4.17 1.97
N LEU A 122 -8.00 -4.82 1.81
CA LEU A 122 -7.91 -6.18 1.29
C LEU A 122 -8.05 -7.19 2.43
N VAL A 123 -9.13 -7.96 2.40
CA VAL A 123 -9.45 -8.99 3.40
C VAL A 123 -9.17 -10.37 2.82
N VAL A 124 -8.01 -10.92 3.15
CA VAL A 124 -7.53 -12.22 2.66
C VAL A 124 -7.39 -13.19 3.83
N PRO A 125 -7.83 -14.46 3.70
CA PRO A 125 -7.70 -15.44 4.79
C PRO A 125 -6.27 -15.66 5.24
N TYR A 126 -6.08 -15.83 6.56
CA TYR A 126 -4.76 -16.01 7.19
C TYR A 126 -3.94 -17.16 6.59
N SER A 127 -4.59 -18.29 6.28
CA SER A 127 -3.94 -19.44 5.64
C SER A 127 -3.29 -19.09 4.30
N ARG A 128 -3.95 -18.24 3.49
CA ARG A 128 -3.42 -17.75 2.22
C ARG A 128 -2.28 -16.75 2.40
N ILE A 129 -2.32 -15.94 3.46
CA ILE A 129 -1.23 -15.04 3.81
C ILE A 129 0.06 -15.82 4.09
N LEU A 130 -0.02 -16.86 4.93
CA LEU A 130 1.14 -17.69 5.28
C LEU A 130 1.72 -18.42 4.07
N GLU A 131 0.86 -18.98 3.21
CA GLU A 131 1.27 -19.63 1.97
C GLU A 131 2.04 -18.67 1.05
N ARG A 132 1.52 -17.45 0.86
CA ARG A 132 2.13 -16.44 -0.01
C ARG A 132 3.49 -15.96 0.50
N VAL A 133 3.64 -15.78 1.81
CA VAL A 133 4.93 -15.37 2.38
C VAL A 133 6.02 -16.40 2.07
N LYS A 134 5.73 -17.69 2.29
CA LYS A 134 6.70 -18.78 2.07
C LYS A 134 7.20 -18.84 0.62
N ASN A 135 6.32 -18.52 -0.32
CA ASN A 135 6.59 -18.64 -1.75
C ASN A 135 7.03 -17.33 -2.40
N ARG A 136 7.28 -16.27 -1.63
CA ARG A 136 7.65 -14.96 -2.16
C ARG A 136 9.13 -14.88 -2.51
N TRP A 137 9.40 -14.40 -3.71
CA TRP A 137 10.73 -14.09 -4.24
C TRP A 137 10.76 -12.68 -4.79
N VAL A 138 11.90 -12.00 -4.68
CA VAL A 138 12.00 -10.59 -5.03
C VAL A 138 13.32 -10.33 -5.76
N HIS A 139 13.23 -9.56 -6.84
CA HIS A 139 14.40 -8.99 -7.47
C HIS A 139 14.74 -7.66 -6.77
N LEU A 140 15.76 -7.64 -5.91
CA LEU A 140 16.06 -6.46 -5.07
C LEU A 140 16.29 -5.16 -5.85
N PRO A 141 17.05 -5.15 -6.96
CA PRO A 141 17.30 -3.91 -7.70
C PRO A 141 16.05 -3.25 -8.27
N SER A 142 15.07 -4.04 -8.73
CA SER A 142 13.84 -3.52 -9.33
C SER A 142 12.65 -3.47 -8.40
N GLY A 143 12.69 -4.22 -7.29
CA GLY A 143 11.56 -4.44 -6.40
C GLY A 143 10.51 -5.42 -6.92
N ARG A 144 10.67 -5.98 -8.14
CA ARG A 144 9.72 -6.95 -8.73
C ARG A 144 9.53 -8.15 -7.82
N VAL A 145 8.28 -8.59 -7.69
CA VAL A 145 7.89 -9.68 -6.77
C VAL A 145 7.32 -10.84 -7.56
N TYR A 146 7.83 -12.03 -7.26
CA TYR A 146 7.38 -13.32 -7.74
C TYR A 146 6.78 -14.11 -6.58
N ASN A 147 5.75 -14.91 -6.86
CA ASN A 147 5.15 -15.82 -5.89
C ASN A 147 4.98 -17.17 -6.56
N ILE A 148 5.74 -18.16 -6.08
CA ILE A 148 5.77 -19.48 -6.70
C ILE A 148 4.37 -20.12 -6.64
N GLY A 149 3.85 -20.53 -7.80
CA GLY A 149 2.50 -21.06 -7.99
C GLY A 149 1.41 -20.02 -8.28
N PHE A 150 1.74 -18.72 -8.31
CA PHE A 150 0.80 -17.65 -8.69
C PHE A 150 1.34 -16.81 -9.85
N ASN A 151 2.56 -16.28 -9.70
CA ASN A 151 3.28 -15.59 -10.75
C ASN A 151 4.74 -16.06 -10.74
N ASP A 152 4.91 -17.31 -11.18
CA ASP A 152 6.22 -17.95 -11.31
C ASP A 152 7.13 -17.17 -12.26
N PRO A 153 8.44 -17.05 -11.95
CA PRO A 153 9.40 -16.57 -12.93
C PRO A 153 9.52 -17.58 -14.07
N LYS A 154 9.81 -17.10 -15.28
CA LYS A 154 10.02 -17.94 -16.48
C LYS A 154 11.16 -18.94 -16.27
N VAL A 155 12.17 -18.54 -15.51
CA VAL A 155 13.29 -19.39 -15.09
C VAL A 155 13.38 -19.35 -13.57
N ALA A 156 13.40 -20.52 -12.94
CA ALA A 156 13.43 -20.64 -11.49
C ALA A 156 14.59 -19.83 -10.88
N GLY A 157 14.26 -18.97 -9.91
CA GLY A 157 15.24 -18.13 -9.21
C GLY A 157 15.78 -16.94 -10.02
N LYS A 158 15.25 -16.64 -11.21
CA LYS A 158 15.72 -15.55 -12.08
C LYS A 158 14.64 -14.52 -12.35
N ASP A 159 15.03 -13.24 -12.39
CA ASP A 159 14.15 -12.15 -12.81
C ASP A 159 13.86 -12.22 -14.31
N ASP A 160 12.60 -12.07 -14.71
CA ASP A 160 12.16 -12.22 -16.10
C ASP A 160 12.66 -11.11 -17.04
N VAL A 161 13.08 -9.98 -16.49
CA VAL A 161 13.49 -8.79 -17.26
C VAL A 161 15.01 -8.71 -17.34
N THR A 162 15.71 -8.91 -16.23
CA THR A 162 17.18 -8.75 -16.17
C THR A 162 17.94 -10.08 -16.21
N GLY A 163 17.29 -11.20 -15.88
CA GLY A 163 17.97 -12.49 -15.72
C GLY A 163 18.86 -12.59 -14.48
N GLU A 164 18.80 -11.59 -13.59
CA GLU A 164 19.52 -11.56 -12.31
C GLU A 164 18.84 -12.46 -11.28
N ASP A 165 19.55 -12.78 -10.19
CA ASP A 165 19.04 -13.68 -9.15
C ASP A 165 17.91 -13.03 -8.34
N LEU A 166 16.88 -13.84 -8.07
CA LEU A 166 15.86 -13.52 -7.08
C LEU A 166 16.33 -13.94 -5.69
N CYS A 167 15.89 -13.21 -4.67
CA CYS A 167 16.11 -13.60 -3.29
C CYS A 167 14.81 -13.50 -2.47
N GLN A 168 14.79 -14.16 -1.32
CA GLN A 168 13.76 -13.90 -0.31
C GLN A 168 14.17 -12.68 0.52
N ARG A 169 13.19 -11.92 1.02
CA ARG A 169 13.51 -10.78 1.87
C ARG A 169 13.81 -11.27 3.29
N GLU A 170 14.69 -10.54 3.98
CA GLU A 170 14.97 -10.80 5.40
C GLU A 170 13.70 -10.75 6.26
N ASP A 171 12.74 -9.86 5.92
CA ASP A 171 11.47 -9.71 6.63
C ASP A 171 10.38 -10.74 6.26
N ASP A 172 10.69 -11.71 5.41
CA ASP A 172 9.83 -12.85 5.06
C ASP A 172 10.18 -14.12 5.87
N LYS A 173 11.14 -14.06 6.81
CA LYS A 173 11.41 -15.15 7.77
C LYS A 173 10.17 -15.44 8.63
N PRO A 174 9.85 -16.73 8.94
CA PRO A 174 8.63 -17.09 9.65
C PRO A 174 8.38 -16.32 10.96
N GLU A 175 9.42 -16.15 11.78
CA GLU A 175 9.35 -15.43 13.05
C GLU A 175 9.01 -13.94 12.88
N ILE A 176 9.63 -13.29 11.88
CA ILE A 176 9.40 -11.88 11.58
C ILE A 176 8.00 -11.70 10.99
N VAL A 177 7.55 -12.64 10.16
CA VAL A 177 6.21 -12.62 9.55
C VAL A 177 5.13 -12.74 10.62
N GLN A 178 5.29 -13.66 11.58
CA GLN A 178 4.36 -13.79 12.70
C GLN A 178 4.29 -12.48 13.48
N LYS A 179 5.44 -11.89 13.83
CA LYS A 179 5.48 -10.59 14.52
C LYS A 179 4.76 -9.49 13.74
N ARG A 180 4.95 -9.43 12.42
CA ARG A 180 4.26 -8.44 11.56
C ARG A 180 2.75 -8.67 11.49
N LEU A 181 2.30 -9.91 11.58
CA LEU A 181 0.88 -10.26 11.65
C LEU A 181 0.28 -9.85 13.00
N ASP A 182 1.02 -10.08 14.09
CA ASP A 182 0.63 -9.64 15.43
C ASP A 182 0.58 -8.11 15.52
N ASP A 183 1.58 -7.41 14.98
CA ASP A 183 1.61 -5.95 14.93
C ASP A 183 0.48 -5.40 14.05
N TYR A 184 0.17 -6.07 12.94
CA TYR A 184 -0.98 -5.71 12.11
C TYR A 184 -2.30 -5.81 12.88
N ALA A 185 -2.51 -6.92 13.60
CA ALA A 185 -3.71 -7.12 14.42
C ALA A 185 -3.79 -6.09 15.56
N LYS A 186 -2.68 -5.80 16.24
CA LYS A 186 -2.67 -4.87 17.39
C LYS A 186 -2.77 -3.41 16.99
N SER A 187 -2.08 -2.99 15.93
CA SER A 187 -1.90 -1.57 15.59
C SER A 187 -2.67 -1.13 14.35
N THR A 188 -2.78 -1.99 13.33
CA THR A 188 -3.40 -1.64 12.05
C THR A 188 -4.89 -1.99 11.98
N GLU A 189 -5.38 -3.03 12.64
CA GLU A 189 -6.84 -3.28 12.72
C GLU A 189 -7.64 -2.11 13.34
N PRO A 190 -7.14 -1.42 14.39
CA PRO A 190 -7.79 -0.20 14.86
C PRO A 190 -7.96 0.86 13.75
N VAL A 191 -7.01 0.97 12.82
CA VAL A 191 -7.08 1.91 11.68
C VAL A 191 -8.24 1.58 10.75
N ILE A 192 -8.51 0.30 10.54
CA ILE A 192 -9.68 -0.16 9.77
C ILE A 192 -10.96 0.32 10.45
N SER A 193 -11.08 0.17 11.76
CA SER A 193 -12.23 0.64 12.53
C SER A 193 -12.41 2.17 12.43
N TYR A 194 -11.31 2.93 12.54
CA TYR A 194 -11.32 4.39 12.40
C TYR A 194 -11.87 4.84 11.03
N TYR A 195 -11.39 4.27 9.93
CA TYR A 195 -11.87 4.65 8.61
C TYR A 195 -13.26 4.10 8.27
N ARG A 196 -13.65 2.96 8.86
CA ARG A 196 -15.02 2.43 8.75
C ARG A 196 -16.04 3.36 9.38
N GLN A 197 -15.72 3.96 10.54
CA GLN A 197 -16.58 4.95 11.21
C GLN A 197 -16.74 6.24 10.40
N GLN A 198 -15.80 6.56 9.51
CA GLN A 198 -15.90 7.70 8.59
C GLN A 198 -16.60 7.39 7.27
N HIS A 199 -17.05 6.15 7.08
CA HIS A 199 -17.74 5.69 5.87
C HIS A 199 -16.93 5.74 4.55
N ILE A 200 -15.62 5.98 4.63
CA ILE A 200 -14.71 6.02 3.47
C ILE A 200 -13.97 4.69 3.24
N LEU A 201 -14.13 3.69 4.12
CA LEU A 201 -13.54 2.37 3.95
C LEU A 201 -14.42 1.46 3.06
N ARG A 202 -13.75 0.68 2.22
CA ARG A 202 -14.33 -0.36 1.35
C ARG A 202 -13.57 -1.67 1.54
N ASP A 203 -14.27 -2.70 1.99
CA ASP A 203 -13.72 -4.04 2.21
C ASP A 203 -13.80 -4.86 0.91
N PHE A 204 -12.70 -5.52 0.55
CA PHE A 204 -12.63 -6.42 -0.60
C PHE A 204 -12.11 -7.79 -0.17
N HIS A 205 -13.01 -8.76 -0.17
CA HIS A 205 -12.75 -10.12 0.26
C HIS A 205 -12.35 -11.03 -0.91
N GLY A 206 -11.35 -11.87 -0.71
CA GLY A 206 -10.99 -12.89 -1.70
C GLY A 206 -9.74 -13.68 -1.34
N ASN A 207 -9.50 -14.78 -2.06
CA ASN A 207 -8.32 -15.62 -1.87
C ASN A 207 -7.16 -15.21 -2.78
N THR A 208 -7.46 -14.61 -3.92
CA THR A 208 -6.49 -14.20 -4.94
C THR A 208 -6.69 -12.72 -5.31
N THR A 209 -5.65 -12.05 -5.80
CA THR A 209 -5.79 -10.67 -6.27
C THR A 209 -6.64 -10.57 -7.53
N ASP A 210 -6.75 -11.65 -8.33
CA ASP A 210 -7.60 -11.73 -9.51
C ASP A 210 -9.08 -11.75 -9.18
N GLU A 211 -9.48 -12.45 -8.12
CA GLU A 211 -10.86 -12.42 -7.60
C GLU A 211 -11.26 -11.02 -7.11
N ILE A 212 -10.33 -10.34 -6.42
CA ILE A 212 -10.57 -9.06 -5.75
C ILE A 212 -10.56 -7.89 -6.75
N TRP A 213 -9.73 -7.99 -7.80
CA TRP A 213 -9.43 -6.88 -8.71
C TRP A 213 -10.65 -6.25 -9.42
N PRO A 214 -11.62 -7.00 -9.99
CA PRO A 214 -12.76 -6.40 -10.68
C PRO A 214 -13.55 -5.43 -9.81
N SER A 215 -13.77 -5.79 -8.55
CA SER A 215 -14.48 -4.96 -7.56
C SER A 215 -13.70 -3.70 -7.20
N ILE A 216 -12.38 -3.83 -7.01
CA ILE A 216 -11.49 -2.68 -6.74
C ILE A 216 -11.47 -1.74 -7.94
N ARG A 217 -11.33 -2.27 -9.16
CA ARG A 217 -11.33 -1.48 -10.39
C ARG A 217 -12.61 -0.67 -10.52
N LYS A 218 -13.77 -1.29 -10.27
CA LYS A 218 -15.06 -0.59 -10.30
C LYS A 218 -15.11 0.53 -9.26
N CYS A 219 -14.69 0.25 -8.02
CA CYS A 219 -14.67 1.23 -6.95
C CYS A 219 -13.76 2.42 -7.27
N VAL A 220 -12.52 2.18 -7.71
CA VAL A 220 -11.58 3.26 -8.05
C VAL A 220 -12.11 4.11 -9.20
N ALA A 221 -12.73 3.48 -10.21
CA ALA A 221 -13.33 4.19 -11.34
C ALA A 221 -14.37 5.24 -10.90
N GLU A 222 -15.12 5.01 -9.82
CA GLU A 222 -16.12 5.98 -9.30
C GLU A 222 -15.49 7.31 -8.84
N PHE A 223 -14.19 7.33 -8.52
CA PHE A 223 -13.50 8.53 -8.02
C PHE A 223 -12.60 9.21 -9.07
N VAL A 224 -12.24 8.52 -10.14
CA VAL A 224 -11.32 9.03 -11.17
C VAL A 224 -12.00 9.29 -12.52
N SER A 225 -13.28 8.94 -12.67
CA SER A 225 -14.08 9.16 -13.89
C SER A 225 -14.75 10.53 -13.94
#